data_AF-A0A2T4VKH6-F1
#
_entry.id   AF-A0A2T4VKH6-F1
#
_cell.length_a   1.000
_cell.length_b   1.000
_cell.length_c   1.000
_cell.angle_alpha   90.00
_cell.angle_beta   90.00
_cell.angle_gamma   90.00
#
_symmetry.space_group_name_H-M   'P 1'
#
loop_
_entity.id
_entity.type
_entity.pdbx_description
1 polymer ?
#
loop_
_entity_poly.entity_id
_entity_poly.type
_entity_poly.pdbx_seq_one_letter_code
_entity_poly.pdbx_strand_id
1 'polypeptide(L)'
;MSRKKQRDEDTWAPILESLDSFQPAHLAARLRHYLAPHIPPGTRRLNERTRRELFEGVDALLAEHAGAWYTKADVRLGNESLGGYSPLSLFPSQGGPADQGVESNIQRILSALGVAHAWLCTLDTYFRSLALPLDEADRTEVLSDAIRRVIDLTAEATSGEGAWYHYAHLALGWLLESLGIRRTERMEQALQEALADFANWALPSREETQQAARTIALAVVKEGFPRPYPEEDVS
;
A
#
# COMPACT_ATOMS: atom_id res chain seq x y z
N MET A 1 4.52 7.41 20.21
CA MET A 1 5.71 7.09 19.40
C MET A 1 6.03 8.30 18.52
N SER A 2 7.31 8.59 18.28
CA SER A 2 7.75 9.92 17.80
C SER A 2 7.59 10.07 16.28
N ARG A 3 6.96 11.16 15.79
CA ARG A 3 6.73 11.52 14.37
C ARG A 3 7.95 11.38 13.46
N LYS A 4 9.15 11.42 14.03
CA LYS A 4 10.42 11.29 13.32
C LYS A 4 10.70 9.87 12.81
N LYS A 5 10.15 8.84 13.48
CA LYS A 5 10.35 7.42 13.10
C LYS A 5 9.46 7.02 11.91
N GLN A 6 8.23 7.55 11.88
CA GLN A 6 7.24 7.33 10.83
C GLN A 6 7.69 7.94 9.48
N ARG A 7 8.45 9.04 9.52
CA ARG A 7 8.93 9.73 8.31
C ARG A 7 9.98 8.95 7.50
N ASP A 8 10.72 8.05 8.12
CA ASP A 8 11.75 7.23 7.44
C ASP A 8 11.19 5.88 6.95
N GLU A 9 10.03 5.47 7.47
CA GLU A 9 9.36 4.20 7.16
C GLU A 9 8.47 4.29 5.91
N ASP A 10 7.88 5.46 5.61
CA ASP A 10 6.90 5.65 4.52
C ASP A 10 7.49 6.24 3.22
N THR A 11 8.79 6.05 2.96
CA THR A 11 9.46 6.66 1.78
C THR A 11 9.35 5.79 0.53
N TRP A 12 9.09 6.42 -0.61
CA TRP A 12 8.89 5.75 -1.90
C TRP A 12 10.19 5.15 -2.47
N ALA A 13 11.30 5.88 -2.36
CA ALA A 13 12.58 5.47 -2.96
C ALA A 13 13.03 4.03 -2.59
N PRO A 14 13.09 3.62 -1.31
CA PRO A 14 13.50 2.26 -0.96
C PRO A 14 12.50 1.19 -1.39
N ILE A 15 11.20 1.52 -1.48
CA ILE A 15 10.20 0.59 -2.02
C ILE A 15 10.50 0.34 -3.50
N LEU A 16 10.68 1.42 -4.27
CA LEU A 16 10.98 1.37 -5.70
C LEU A 16 12.24 0.57 -6.02
N GLU A 17 13.34 0.83 -5.30
CA GLU A 17 14.62 0.13 -5.47
C GLU A 17 14.52 -1.38 -5.24
N SER A 18 13.50 -1.83 -4.50
CA SER A 18 13.29 -3.24 -4.19
C SER A 18 12.18 -3.91 -5.00
N LEU A 19 11.47 -3.22 -5.90
CA LEU A 19 10.40 -3.87 -6.66
C LEU A 19 10.91 -5.07 -7.48
N ASP A 20 12.11 -4.99 -8.02
CA ASP A 20 12.72 -6.10 -8.79
C ASP A 20 13.18 -7.28 -7.91
N SER A 21 13.16 -7.16 -6.58
CA SER A 21 13.52 -8.29 -5.68
C SER A 21 12.41 -9.31 -5.51
N PHE A 22 11.22 -9.10 -6.07
CA PHE A 22 10.14 -10.10 -6.01
C PHE A 22 10.46 -11.31 -6.90
N GLN A 23 10.96 -12.37 -6.27
CA GLN A 23 11.31 -13.63 -6.92
C GLN A 23 10.38 -14.76 -6.46
N PRO A 24 9.17 -14.92 -7.05
CA PRO A 24 8.16 -15.84 -6.54
C PRO A 24 8.63 -17.30 -6.52
N ALA A 25 9.44 -17.73 -7.48
CA ALA A 25 10.02 -19.08 -7.48
C ALA A 25 11.01 -19.30 -6.32
N HIS A 26 11.84 -18.30 -6.00
CA HIS A 26 12.76 -18.36 -4.86
C HIS A 26 11.98 -18.39 -3.53
N LEU A 27 11.00 -17.50 -3.37
CA LEU A 27 10.12 -17.46 -2.21
C LEU A 27 9.36 -18.78 -2.04
N ALA A 28 8.84 -19.37 -3.12
CA ALA A 28 8.19 -20.67 -3.07
C ALA A 28 9.10 -21.77 -2.50
N ALA A 29 10.37 -21.81 -2.93
CA ALA A 29 11.34 -22.78 -2.42
C ALA A 29 11.63 -22.59 -0.93
N ARG A 30 11.78 -21.33 -0.48
CA ARG A 30 12.00 -20.99 0.93
C ARG A 30 10.78 -21.32 1.80
N LEU A 31 9.58 -20.92 1.36
CA LEU A 31 8.33 -21.23 2.05
C LEU A 31 8.11 -22.75 2.14
N ARG A 32 8.41 -23.50 1.08
CA ARG A 32 8.30 -24.97 1.11
C ARG A 32 9.26 -25.58 2.12
N HIS A 33 10.52 -25.13 2.14
CA HIS A 33 11.51 -25.60 3.10
C HIS A 33 11.09 -25.32 4.54
N TYR A 34 10.50 -24.15 4.80
CA TYR A 34 9.99 -23.75 6.11
C TYR A 34 8.71 -24.52 6.50
N LEU A 35 7.70 -24.56 5.63
CA LEU A 35 6.37 -25.09 5.97
C LEU A 35 6.30 -26.63 5.99
N ALA A 36 7.06 -27.34 5.15
CA ALA A 36 7.02 -28.81 5.05
C ALA A 36 7.22 -29.56 6.38
N PRO A 37 8.22 -29.21 7.24
CA PRO A 37 8.38 -29.88 8.53
C PRO A 37 7.26 -29.55 9.53
N HIS A 38 6.55 -28.44 9.35
CA HIS A 38 5.53 -27.96 10.28
C HIS A 38 4.09 -28.28 9.87
N ILE A 39 3.86 -28.60 8.60
CA ILE A 39 2.56 -29.01 8.06
C ILE A 39 2.71 -30.37 7.34
N PRO A 40 2.78 -31.47 8.10
CA PRO A 40 2.87 -32.81 7.51
C PRO A 40 1.70 -33.11 6.55
N PRO A 41 1.92 -33.98 5.55
CA PRO A 41 0.83 -34.45 4.68
C PRO A 41 -0.34 -35.01 5.49
N GLY A 42 -1.56 -34.57 5.16
CA GLY A 42 -2.78 -34.99 5.87
C GLY A 42 -3.06 -34.21 7.16
N THR A 43 -2.33 -33.13 7.46
CA THR A 43 -2.65 -32.22 8.56
C THR A 43 -4.02 -31.59 8.36
N ARG A 44 -5.01 -32.03 9.13
CA ARG A 44 -6.39 -31.52 9.08
C ARG A 44 -6.62 -30.29 9.96
N ARG A 45 -5.81 -30.10 10.99
CA ARG A 45 -5.98 -29.03 11.97
C ARG A 45 -4.66 -28.67 12.63
N LEU A 46 -4.38 -27.37 12.71
CA LEU A 46 -3.37 -26.80 13.59
C LEU A 46 -4.05 -26.07 14.75
N ASN A 47 -3.45 -26.11 15.94
CA ASN A 47 -3.92 -25.28 17.05
C ASN A 47 -3.56 -23.81 16.79
N GLU A 48 -4.19 -22.87 17.50
CA GLU A 48 -3.99 -21.44 17.27
C GLU A 48 -2.55 -20.99 17.52
N ARG A 49 -1.91 -21.51 18.57
CA ARG A 49 -0.50 -21.18 18.88
C ARG A 49 0.43 -21.56 17.74
N THR A 50 0.31 -22.78 17.21
CA THR A 50 1.11 -23.25 16.07
C THR A 50 0.84 -22.45 14.81
N ARG A 51 -0.42 -22.05 14.54
CA ARG A 51 -0.74 -21.17 13.40
C ARG A 51 -0.07 -19.80 13.53
N ARG A 52 -0.06 -19.24 14.74
CA ARG A 52 0.61 -17.97 15.03
C ARG A 52 2.12 -18.07 14.85
N GLU A 53 2.74 -19.09 15.42
CA GLU A 53 4.18 -19.35 15.28
C GLU A 53 4.57 -19.54 13.79
N LEU A 54 3.75 -20.25 13.02
CA LEU A 54 3.96 -20.40 11.57
C LEU A 54 3.81 -19.10 10.81
N PHE A 55 2.80 -18.30 11.16
CA PHE A 55 2.59 -17.00 10.55
C PHE A 55 3.77 -16.06 10.81
N GLU A 56 4.22 -15.96 12.06
CA GLU A 56 5.38 -15.15 12.45
C GLU A 56 6.65 -15.58 11.70
N GLY A 57 6.88 -16.88 11.55
CA GLY A 57 8.04 -17.37 10.79
C GLY A 57 7.92 -17.16 9.28
N VAL A 58 6.72 -17.28 8.70
CA VAL A 58 6.49 -16.91 7.29
C VAL A 58 6.72 -15.42 7.08
N ASP A 59 6.18 -14.56 7.93
CA ASP A 59 6.32 -13.11 7.84
C ASP A 59 7.80 -12.68 8.01
N ALA A 60 8.55 -13.30 8.94
CA ALA A 60 9.99 -13.08 9.07
C ALA A 60 10.76 -13.50 7.80
N LEU A 61 10.43 -14.66 7.23
CA LEU A 61 11.03 -15.15 5.97
C LEU A 61 10.74 -14.20 4.81
N LEU A 62 9.53 -13.67 4.71
CA LEU A 62 9.16 -12.69 3.70
C LEU A 62 9.85 -11.35 3.93
N ALA A 63 9.97 -10.88 5.17
CA ALA A 63 10.71 -9.66 5.49
C ALA A 63 12.19 -9.77 5.08
N GLU A 64 12.80 -10.95 5.23
CA GLU A 64 14.18 -11.20 4.83
C GLU A 64 14.37 -11.28 3.31
N HIS A 65 13.40 -11.87 2.58
CA HIS A 65 13.61 -12.26 1.18
C HIS A 65 12.76 -11.50 0.15
N ALA A 66 11.66 -10.86 0.54
CA ALA A 66 10.82 -10.10 -0.39
C ALA A 66 11.42 -8.71 -0.65
N GLY A 67 12.11 -8.10 0.32
CA GLY A 67 12.74 -6.79 0.19
C GLY A 67 11.95 -5.67 0.86
N ALA A 68 12.35 -4.43 0.60
CA ALA A 68 11.77 -3.25 1.25
C ALA A 68 10.32 -2.99 0.84
N TRP A 69 9.89 -3.39 -0.36
CA TRP A 69 8.52 -3.21 -0.81
C TRP A 69 7.53 -3.99 0.07
N TYR A 70 7.92 -5.13 0.63
CA TYR A 70 7.07 -5.90 1.55
C TYR A 70 6.99 -5.25 2.94
N THR A 71 8.10 -4.73 3.45
CA THR A 71 8.20 -4.24 4.83
C THR A 71 7.85 -2.76 4.99
N LYS A 72 8.21 -1.92 4.02
CA LYS A 72 8.02 -0.46 4.05
C LYS A 72 6.71 -0.01 3.42
N ALA A 73 6.15 -0.77 2.48
CA ALA A 73 4.85 -0.43 1.90
C ALA A 73 3.66 -0.85 2.79
N ASP A 74 3.94 -1.46 3.95
CA ASP A 74 2.93 -1.99 4.89
C ASP A 74 1.95 -2.99 4.24
N VAL A 75 2.41 -3.70 3.20
CA VAL A 75 1.66 -4.75 2.48
C VAL A 75 1.95 -6.15 3.04
N ARG A 76 2.13 -6.21 4.36
CA ARG A 76 2.50 -7.46 5.04
C ARG A 76 1.36 -8.46 4.97
N LEU A 77 1.71 -9.75 4.93
CA LEU A 77 0.70 -10.81 5.08
C LEU A 77 -0.11 -10.57 6.35
N GLY A 78 -1.40 -10.94 6.34
CA GLY A 78 -2.28 -10.66 7.46
C GLY A 78 -3.04 -9.35 7.35
N ASN A 79 -2.69 -8.48 6.39
CA ASN A 79 -3.51 -7.33 6.08
C ASN A 79 -4.70 -7.75 5.19
N GLU A 80 -5.91 -7.48 5.66
CA GLU A 80 -7.14 -7.90 5.00
C GLU A 80 -7.39 -7.12 3.69
N SER A 81 -6.81 -5.92 3.52
CA SER A 81 -7.03 -5.08 2.31
C SER A 81 -6.15 -5.44 1.12
N LEU A 82 -4.86 -5.73 1.34
CA LEU A 82 -3.88 -6.06 0.30
C LEU A 82 -3.24 -7.40 0.63
N GLY A 83 -3.95 -8.47 0.28
CA GLY A 83 -3.48 -9.84 0.50
C GLY A 83 -4.49 -10.78 1.14
N GLY A 84 -5.68 -10.29 1.51
CA GLY A 84 -6.92 -11.08 1.58
C GLY A 84 -6.97 -12.21 2.61
N TYR A 85 -6.05 -12.28 3.57
CA TYR A 85 -6.09 -13.32 4.58
C TYR A 85 -5.76 -12.78 5.96
N SER A 86 -6.70 -12.98 6.89
CA SER A 86 -6.38 -13.01 8.32
C SER A 86 -5.29 -14.06 8.57
N PRO A 87 -4.34 -13.81 9.48
CA PRO A 87 -3.34 -14.81 9.91
C PRO A 87 -3.96 -16.18 10.29
N LEU A 88 -5.23 -16.16 10.71
CA LEU A 88 -5.98 -17.34 11.12
C LEU A 88 -6.58 -18.17 9.96
N SER A 89 -6.70 -17.59 8.76
CA SER A 89 -7.29 -18.23 7.57
C SER A 89 -6.27 -18.78 6.58
N LEU A 90 -4.98 -18.39 6.72
CA LEU A 90 -3.90 -18.92 5.89
C LEU A 90 -3.71 -20.43 6.11
N PHE A 91 -3.74 -20.89 7.36
CA PHE A 91 -3.40 -22.25 7.76
C PHE A 91 -4.62 -23.10 8.17
N PRO A 92 -4.53 -24.45 8.10
CA PRO A 92 -5.62 -25.37 8.43
C PRO A 92 -6.31 -25.08 9.78
N SER A 93 -7.61 -24.80 9.72
CA SER A 93 -8.48 -24.50 10.86
C SER A 93 -9.65 -25.51 10.96
N GLN A 94 -10.37 -25.53 12.10
CA GLN A 94 -11.55 -26.41 12.23
C GLN A 94 -12.62 -26.03 11.20
N GLY A 95 -13.08 -27.02 10.42
CA GLY A 95 -14.14 -26.84 9.42
C GLY A 95 -13.67 -26.36 8.04
N GLY A 96 -12.35 -26.14 7.86
CA GLY A 96 -11.78 -25.80 6.56
C GLY A 96 -11.71 -26.99 5.58
N PRO A 97 -11.62 -26.72 4.26
CA PRO A 97 -11.47 -27.77 3.26
C PRO A 97 -10.22 -28.63 3.51
N ALA A 98 -10.35 -29.94 3.30
CA ALA A 98 -9.38 -30.95 3.72
C ALA A 98 -8.04 -30.96 2.94
N ASP A 99 -7.86 -30.06 1.98
CA ASP A 99 -6.72 -30.05 1.03
C ASP A 99 -5.79 -28.82 1.18
N GLN A 100 -5.69 -28.27 2.40
CA GLN A 100 -4.78 -27.17 2.71
C GLN A 100 -3.35 -27.67 2.98
N GLY A 101 -2.78 -28.40 2.02
CA GLY A 101 -1.37 -28.81 2.06
C GLY A 101 -0.40 -27.63 1.90
N VAL A 102 0.89 -27.88 2.11
CA VAL A 102 1.97 -26.88 2.00
C VAL A 102 1.90 -26.09 0.69
N GLU A 103 1.69 -26.76 -0.45
CA GLU A 103 1.62 -26.09 -1.76
C GLU A 103 0.43 -25.15 -1.89
N SER A 104 -0.73 -25.52 -1.35
CA SER A 104 -1.92 -24.65 -1.36
C SER A 104 -1.68 -23.38 -0.53
N ASN A 105 -1.02 -23.51 0.62
CA ASN A 105 -0.63 -22.36 1.45
C ASN A 105 0.36 -21.45 0.70
N ILE A 106 1.38 -22.03 0.06
CA ILE A 106 2.37 -21.28 -0.73
C ILE A 106 1.69 -20.53 -1.87
N GLN A 107 0.79 -21.18 -2.61
CA GLN A 107 0.06 -20.53 -3.71
C GLN A 107 -0.77 -19.34 -3.24
N ARG A 108 -1.46 -19.46 -2.09
CA ARG A 108 -2.22 -18.34 -1.50
C ARG A 108 -1.31 -17.18 -1.10
N ILE A 109 -0.21 -17.48 -0.40
CA ILE A 109 0.78 -16.48 0.01
C ILE A 109 1.34 -15.75 -1.23
N LEU A 110 1.78 -16.48 -2.24
CA LEU A 110 2.36 -15.87 -3.45
C LEU A 110 1.33 -15.11 -4.27
N SER A 111 0.07 -15.56 -4.30
CA SER A 111 -1.02 -14.83 -4.96
C SER A 111 -1.27 -13.49 -4.27
N ALA A 112 -1.34 -13.47 -2.93
CA ALA A 112 -1.51 -12.27 -2.14
C ALA A 112 -0.35 -11.28 -2.36
N LEU A 113 0.90 -11.76 -2.28
CA LEU A 113 2.09 -10.97 -2.56
C LEU A 113 2.11 -10.44 -3.99
N GLY A 114 1.65 -11.24 -4.96
CA GLY A 114 1.57 -10.84 -6.36
C GLY A 114 0.60 -9.67 -6.60
N VAL A 115 -0.54 -9.63 -5.90
CA VAL A 115 -1.48 -8.50 -5.97
C VAL A 115 -0.84 -7.23 -5.42
N ALA A 116 -0.25 -7.30 -4.22
CA ALA A 116 0.42 -6.16 -3.60
C ALA A 116 1.59 -5.64 -4.46
N HIS A 117 2.43 -6.55 -4.98
CA HIS A 117 3.54 -6.21 -5.85
C HIS A 117 3.08 -5.56 -7.17
N ALA A 118 2.05 -6.13 -7.82
CA ALA A 118 1.50 -5.59 -9.05
C ALA A 118 0.89 -4.18 -8.85
N TRP A 119 0.25 -3.94 -7.71
CA TRP A 119 -0.24 -2.60 -7.34
C TRP A 119 0.91 -1.59 -7.25
N LEU A 120 2.00 -1.93 -6.56
CA LEU A 120 3.18 -1.05 -6.46
C LEU A 120 3.84 -0.78 -7.82
N CYS A 121 3.98 -1.80 -8.68
CA CYS A 121 4.48 -1.60 -10.05
C CYS A 121 3.56 -0.72 -10.90
N THR A 122 2.24 -0.82 -10.69
CA THR A 122 1.25 0.02 -11.38
C THR A 122 1.36 1.47 -10.92
N LEU A 123 1.55 1.70 -9.62
CA LEU A 123 1.82 3.03 -9.07
C LEU A 123 3.13 3.61 -9.64
N ASP A 124 4.24 2.86 -9.66
CA ASP A 124 5.50 3.34 -10.24
C ASP A 124 5.35 3.76 -11.71
N THR A 125 4.74 2.90 -12.51
CA THR A 125 4.48 3.18 -13.94
C THR A 125 3.67 4.46 -14.09
N TYR A 126 2.66 4.64 -13.24
CA TYR A 126 1.82 5.83 -13.26
C TYR A 126 2.58 7.09 -12.83
N PHE A 127 3.30 7.05 -11.71
CA PHE A 127 4.07 8.18 -11.19
C PHE A 127 5.07 8.70 -12.20
N ARG A 128 5.78 7.80 -12.89
CA ARG A 128 6.74 8.15 -13.95
C ARG A 128 6.10 8.81 -15.18
N SER A 129 4.80 8.61 -15.39
CA SER A 129 4.07 9.20 -16.52
C SER A 129 3.62 10.64 -16.26
N LEU A 130 3.67 11.10 -15.02
CA LEU A 130 3.17 12.42 -14.63
C LEU A 130 4.19 13.53 -14.92
N ALA A 131 3.68 14.64 -15.44
CA ALA A 131 4.42 15.89 -15.60
C ALA A 131 3.57 17.04 -15.08
N LEU A 132 4.10 17.79 -14.10
CA LEU A 132 3.38 18.94 -13.55
C LEU A 132 3.64 20.20 -14.39
N PRO A 133 2.58 20.92 -14.79
CA PRO A 133 2.72 22.19 -15.49
C PRO A 133 3.24 23.31 -14.56
N LEU A 134 3.73 24.38 -15.19
CA LEU A 134 4.26 25.57 -14.50
C LEU A 134 3.15 26.50 -14.00
N ASP A 135 2.02 26.56 -14.70
CA ASP A 135 0.85 27.34 -14.30
C ASP A 135 0.18 26.71 -13.06
N GLU A 136 -0.27 27.55 -12.12
CA GLU A 136 -0.85 27.10 -10.85
C GLU A 136 -2.21 26.42 -11.03
N ALA A 137 -3.06 26.97 -11.91
CA ALA A 137 -4.38 26.43 -12.17
C ALA A 137 -4.29 25.10 -12.91
N ASP A 138 -3.47 25.04 -13.97
CA ASP A 138 -3.22 23.80 -14.70
C ASP A 138 -2.58 22.74 -13.79
N ARG A 139 -1.69 23.15 -12.87
CA ARG A 139 -1.04 22.22 -11.94
C ARG A 139 -2.04 21.64 -10.96
N THR A 140 -2.95 22.47 -10.47
CA THR A 140 -4.03 22.02 -9.57
C THR A 140 -4.91 21.01 -10.27
N GLU A 141 -5.27 21.23 -11.54
CA GLU A 141 -6.08 20.30 -12.33
C GLU A 141 -5.35 18.97 -12.56
N VAL A 142 -4.12 19.01 -13.08
CA VAL A 142 -3.31 17.80 -13.33
C VAL A 142 -3.06 17.02 -12.05
N LEU A 143 -2.77 17.70 -10.94
CA LEU A 143 -2.56 17.05 -9.65
C LEU A 143 -3.86 16.45 -9.10
N SER A 144 -5.00 17.11 -9.28
CA SER A 144 -6.30 16.57 -8.89
C SER A 144 -6.62 15.29 -9.67
N ASP A 145 -6.34 15.24 -10.98
CA ASP A 145 -6.51 14.01 -11.75
C ASP A 145 -5.51 12.92 -11.34
N ALA A 146 -4.28 13.31 -11.01
CA ALA A 146 -3.27 12.41 -10.49
C ALA A 146 -3.73 11.72 -9.19
N ILE A 147 -4.19 12.51 -8.22
CA ILE A 147 -4.68 12.05 -6.92
C ILE A 147 -5.89 11.12 -7.11
N ARG A 148 -6.87 11.53 -7.93
CA ARG A 148 -8.04 10.69 -8.23
C ARG A 148 -7.62 9.33 -8.77
N ARG A 149 -6.71 9.30 -9.75
CA ARG A 149 -6.26 8.02 -10.33
C ARG A 149 -5.54 7.13 -9.33
N VAL A 150 -4.78 7.69 -8.39
CA VAL A 150 -4.15 6.90 -7.32
C VAL A 150 -5.18 6.30 -6.37
N ILE A 151 -6.22 7.05 -6.02
CA ILE A 151 -7.34 6.55 -5.23
C ILE A 151 -8.02 5.39 -5.98
N ASP A 152 -8.33 5.58 -7.27
CA ASP A 152 -8.94 4.55 -8.12
C ASP A 152 -8.08 3.28 -8.20
N LEU A 153 -6.77 3.41 -8.50
CA LEU A 153 -5.83 2.29 -8.58
C LEU A 153 -5.73 1.51 -7.25
N THR A 154 -5.80 2.22 -6.13
CA THR A 154 -5.72 1.59 -4.81
C THR A 154 -7.02 0.88 -4.47
N ALA A 155 -8.16 1.52 -4.72
CA ALA A 155 -9.47 0.91 -4.54
C ALA A 155 -9.66 -0.34 -5.42
N GLU A 156 -9.19 -0.31 -6.67
CA GLU A 156 -9.17 -1.46 -7.58
C GLU A 156 -8.31 -2.61 -7.00
N ALA A 157 -7.10 -2.32 -6.51
CA ALA A 157 -6.19 -3.32 -5.98
C ALA A 157 -6.68 -3.95 -4.66
N THR A 158 -7.37 -3.18 -3.82
CA THR A 158 -7.89 -3.64 -2.53
C THR A 158 -9.33 -4.15 -2.61
N SER A 159 -9.96 -4.07 -3.78
CA SER A 159 -11.41 -4.28 -3.97
C SER A 159 -12.28 -3.41 -3.04
N GLY A 160 -11.76 -2.28 -2.56
CA GLY A 160 -12.43 -1.44 -1.56
C GLY A 160 -12.60 -2.10 -0.18
N GLU A 161 -11.94 -3.24 0.08
CA GLU A 161 -12.04 -3.94 1.37
C GLU A 161 -11.25 -3.22 2.47
N GLY A 162 -11.48 -3.63 3.73
CA GLY A 162 -11.20 -2.86 4.94
C GLY A 162 -9.86 -2.15 4.97
N ALA A 163 -9.81 -0.89 5.43
CA ALA A 163 -8.60 -0.06 5.48
C ALA A 163 -7.96 0.32 4.12
N TRP A 164 -8.62 0.13 2.97
CA TRP A 164 -8.09 0.61 1.69
C TRP A 164 -7.71 2.10 1.66
N TYR A 165 -8.42 2.95 2.44
CA TYR A 165 -8.13 4.38 2.57
C TYR A 165 -6.76 4.65 3.22
N HIS A 166 -6.25 3.75 4.07
CA HIS A 166 -4.88 3.80 4.62
C HIS A 166 -3.85 3.62 3.49
N TYR A 167 -4.09 2.67 2.60
CA TYR A 167 -3.24 2.46 1.44
C TYR A 167 -3.33 3.59 0.42
N ALA A 168 -4.51 4.18 0.24
CA ALA A 168 -4.66 5.38 -0.58
C ALA A 168 -3.85 6.53 0.01
N HIS A 169 -3.89 6.71 1.34
CA HIS A 169 -3.09 7.71 2.03
C HIS A 169 -1.57 7.50 1.84
N LEU A 170 -1.07 6.27 1.99
CA LEU A 170 0.34 5.93 1.72
C LEU A 170 0.73 6.21 0.27
N ALA A 171 -0.07 5.73 -0.69
CA ALA A 171 0.20 5.90 -2.12
C ALA A 171 0.18 7.38 -2.54
N LEU A 172 -0.69 8.20 -1.96
CA LEU A 172 -0.67 9.65 -2.18
C LEU A 172 0.58 10.30 -1.57
N GLY A 173 1.05 9.82 -0.42
CA GLY A 173 2.34 10.21 0.13
C GLY A 173 3.50 9.93 -0.84
N TRP A 174 3.53 8.74 -1.43
CA TRP A 174 4.54 8.34 -2.42
C TRP A 174 4.43 9.11 -3.74
N LEU A 175 3.21 9.40 -4.19
CA LEU A 175 2.96 10.26 -5.35
C LEU A 175 3.65 11.63 -5.14
N LEU A 176 3.42 12.29 -4.01
CA LEU A 176 4.02 13.59 -3.73
C LEU A 176 5.55 13.52 -3.68
N GLU A 177 6.11 12.49 -3.04
CA GLU A 177 7.55 12.26 -3.01
C GLU A 177 8.13 12.04 -4.42
N SER A 178 7.46 11.26 -5.26
CA SER A 178 7.88 11.00 -6.64
C SER A 178 7.91 12.27 -7.52
N LEU A 179 7.05 13.24 -7.19
CA LEU A 179 6.98 14.55 -7.85
C LEU A 179 7.96 15.57 -7.22
N GLY A 180 8.77 15.17 -6.24
CA GLY A 180 9.70 16.05 -5.53
C GLY A 180 9.02 17.02 -4.55
N ILE A 181 7.75 16.78 -4.21
CA ILE A 181 6.97 17.65 -3.33
C ILE A 181 7.18 17.22 -1.88
N ARG A 182 7.69 18.14 -1.06
CA ARG A 182 7.90 17.89 0.37
C ARG A 182 6.58 17.97 1.13
N ARG A 183 6.18 16.86 1.77
CA ARG A 183 5.01 16.82 2.69
C ARG A 183 5.18 17.79 3.87
N THR A 184 4.24 18.71 4.00
CA THR A 184 4.06 19.60 5.17
C THR A 184 2.95 19.06 6.08
N GLU A 185 2.89 19.53 7.33
CA GLU A 185 1.82 19.13 8.25
C GLU A 185 0.42 19.51 7.74
N ARG A 186 0.30 20.62 6.98
CA ARG A 186 -0.97 21.02 6.37
C ARG A 186 -1.40 20.11 5.22
N MET A 187 -0.46 19.70 4.38
CA MET A 187 -0.75 18.70 3.34
C MET A 187 -1.20 17.39 3.99
N GLU A 188 -0.51 16.96 5.06
CA GLU A 188 -0.88 15.76 5.79
C GLU A 188 -2.31 15.81 6.34
N GLN A 189 -2.66 16.94 6.96
CA GLN A 189 -4.00 17.17 7.47
C GLN A 189 -5.04 17.14 6.33
N ALA A 190 -4.74 17.76 5.19
CA ALA A 190 -5.64 17.73 4.03
C ALA A 190 -5.83 16.31 3.47
N LEU A 191 -4.77 15.49 3.41
CA LEU A 191 -4.88 14.08 3.03
C LEU A 191 -5.77 13.30 4.01
N GLN A 192 -5.54 13.48 5.32
CA GLN A 192 -6.31 12.79 6.36
C GLN A 192 -7.79 13.19 6.36
N GLU A 193 -8.08 14.49 6.29
CA GLU A 193 -9.46 14.99 6.28
C GLU A 193 -10.21 14.57 5.02
N ALA A 194 -9.57 14.67 3.85
CA ALA A 194 -10.21 14.29 2.57
C ALA A 194 -10.48 12.79 2.44
N LEU A 195 -9.70 11.94 3.11
CA LEU A 195 -9.91 10.49 3.12
C LEU A 195 -10.72 10.00 4.33
N ALA A 196 -10.97 10.85 5.34
CA ALA A 196 -11.73 10.49 6.54
C ALA A 196 -13.17 10.05 6.19
N ASP A 197 -13.77 10.69 5.19
CA ASP A 197 -15.12 10.37 4.71
C ASP A 197 -15.21 8.95 4.13
N PHE A 198 -14.08 8.35 3.74
CA PHE A 198 -14.00 7.01 3.16
C PHE A 198 -13.83 5.89 4.20
N ALA A 199 -13.69 6.24 5.48
CA ALA A 199 -13.50 5.29 6.57
C ALA A 199 -14.75 4.42 6.87
N ASN A 200 -15.88 4.68 6.21
CA ASN A 200 -17.14 3.94 6.39
C ASN A 200 -17.23 2.61 5.63
N TRP A 201 -16.10 2.04 5.19
CA TRP A 201 -16.01 0.72 4.51
C TRP A 201 -16.76 0.61 3.17
N ALA A 202 -17.28 1.73 2.66
CA ALA A 202 -17.87 1.83 1.34
C ALA A 202 -16.88 2.49 0.37
N LEU A 203 -16.88 2.04 -0.88
CA LEU A 203 -16.19 2.75 -1.95
C LEU A 203 -16.86 4.11 -2.18
N PRO A 204 -16.10 5.21 -2.24
CA PRO A 204 -16.65 6.52 -2.51
C PRO A 204 -17.22 6.58 -3.91
N SER A 205 -18.24 7.39 -4.06
CA SER A 205 -18.73 7.80 -5.38
C SER A 205 -17.63 8.55 -6.15
N ARG A 206 -17.83 8.63 -7.46
CA ARG A 206 -16.96 9.42 -8.35
C ARG A 206 -16.89 10.88 -7.92
N GLU A 207 -18.01 11.44 -7.45
CA GLU A 207 -18.11 12.84 -7.03
C GLU A 207 -17.34 13.09 -5.73
N GLU A 208 -17.46 12.20 -4.75
CA GLU A 208 -16.71 12.26 -3.50
C GLU A 208 -15.20 12.14 -3.76
N THR A 209 -14.80 11.19 -4.62
CA THR A 209 -13.39 11.04 -5.01
C THR A 209 -12.86 12.30 -5.71
N GLN A 210 -13.64 12.88 -6.61
CA GLN A 210 -13.28 14.11 -7.31
C GLN A 210 -13.14 15.30 -6.34
N GLN A 211 -14.03 15.41 -5.35
CA GLN A 211 -13.98 16.47 -4.35
C GLN A 211 -12.78 16.31 -3.39
N ALA A 212 -12.50 15.10 -2.94
CA ALA A 212 -11.33 14.78 -2.14
C ALA A 212 -10.04 15.13 -2.90
N ALA A 213 -9.94 14.69 -4.16
CA ALA A 213 -8.77 14.94 -4.99
C ALA A 213 -8.50 16.43 -5.23
N ARG A 214 -9.56 17.22 -5.48
CA ARG A 214 -9.45 18.69 -5.62
C ARG A 214 -8.98 19.36 -4.34
N THR A 215 -9.54 18.95 -3.19
CA THR A 215 -9.16 19.48 -1.87
C THR A 215 -7.68 19.25 -1.59
N ILE A 216 -7.20 18.03 -1.83
CA ILE A 216 -5.79 17.67 -1.63
C ILE A 216 -4.91 18.44 -2.62
N ALA A 217 -5.26 18.48 -3.91
CA ALA A 217 -4.48 19.18 -4.93
C ALA A 217 -4.30 20.68 -4.61
N LEU A 218 -5.38 21.35 -4.21
CA LEU A 218 -5.35 22.76 -3.80
C LEU A 218 -4.43 22.99 -2.59
N ALA A 219 -4.48 22.11 -1.58
CA ALA A 219 -3.60 22.20 -0.42
C ALA A 219 -2.13 22.00 -0.81
N VAL A 220 -1.85 21.02 -1.67
CA VAL A 220 -0.50 20.72 -2.15
C VAL A 220 0.07 21.86 -2.99
N VAL A 221 -0.71 22.42 -3.92
CA VAL A 221 -0.23 23.51 -4.77
C VAL A 221 0.07 24.77 -3.94
N LYS A 222 -0.79 25.11 -2.97
CA LYS A 222 -0.61 26.28 -2.08
C LYS A 222 0.62 26.16 -1.18
N GLU A 223 0.95 24.97 -0.72
CA GLU A 223 2.00 24.73 0.29
C GLU A 223 3.32 24.23 -0.33
N GLY A 224 3.26 23.57 -1.49
CA GLY A 224 4.38 22.86 -2.09
C GLY A 224 5.17 23.66 -3.12
N PHE A 225 4.64 24.79 -3.57
CA PHE A 225 5.28 25.62 -4.60
C PHE A 225 5.44 27.06 -4.08
N PRO A 226 6.63 27.67 -4.22
CA PRO A 226 6.83 29.05 -3.82
C PRO A 226 5.93 29.96 -4.67
N ARG A 227 5.23 30.90 -4.02
CA ARG A 227 4.45 31.92 -4.73
C ARG A 227 5.39 32.78 -5.57
N PRO A 228 5.03 33.10 -6.83
CA PRO A 228 5.78 34.07 -7.61
C PRO A 228 5.57 35.46 -7.02
N TYR A 229 6.47 35.85 -6.11
CA TYR A 229 6.58 37.14 -5.41
C TYR A 229 5.34 37.62 -4.60
N PRO A 230 5.52 38.27 -3.44
CA PRO A 230 4.49 39.15 -2.91
C PRO A 230 4.34 40.32 -3.87
N GLU A 231 3.10 40.70 -4.19
CA GLU A 231 2.81 42.01 -4.79
C GLU A 231 3.54 43.06 -3.96
N GLU A 232 4.53 43.72 -4.56
CA GLU A 232 5.13 44.90 -3.95
C GLU A 232 3.97 45.88 -3.72
N ASP A 233 3.73 46.19 -2.45
CA ASP A 233 2.83 47.27 -2.03
C ASP A 233 3.21 48.54 -2.80
N VAL A 234 2.47 48.82 -3.88
CA VAL A 234 2.52 50.10 -4.57
C VAL A 234 1.93 51.12 -3.61
N SER A 235 2.83 51.76 -2.88
CA SER A 235 2.56 52.90 -1.99
C SER A 235 1.99 54.10 -2.74
#